data_AF-A0A8J6LYW0-F1
#
_entry.id   AF-A0A8J6LYW0-F1
#
_cell.length_a   1.000
_cell.length_b   1.000
_cell.length_c   1.000
_cell.angle_alpha   90.00
_cell.angle_beta   90.00
_cell.angle_gamma   90.00
#
_symmetry.space_group_name_H-M   'P 1'
#
loop_
_entity.id
_entity.type
_entity.pdbx_description
1 polymer ?
#
loop_
_entity_poly.entity_id
_entity_poly.type
_entity_poly.pdbx_seq_one_letter_code
_entity_poly.pdbx_strand_id
1 'polypeptide(L)' 'MERQLLEDIARQAGCLYLSDLRLKAHRTAVRQAVEQCEPAQYPLRQWADLAAYLLGEERSFADCDQAKEHLLAAL' A
#
# COMPACT_ATOMS: atom_id res chain seq x y z
N MET A 1 18.88 2.22 -5.84
CA MET A 1 17.84 1.31 -5.36
C MET A 1 16.56 2.12 -5.28
N GLU A 2 15.60 1.85 -6.15
CA GLU A 2 14.28 2.47 -6.09
C GLU A 2 13.55 1.93 -4.86
N ARG A 3 13.19 2.79 -3.91
CA ARG A 3 12.36 2.38 -2.76
C ARG A 3 10.98 2.01 -3.29
N GLN A 4 10.56 0.77 -3.09
CA GLN A 4 9.22 0.30 -3.43
C GLN A 4 8.33 0.35 -2.18
N LEU A 5 7.30 1.18 -2.22
CA LEU A 5 6.27 1.32 -1.19
C LEU A 5 5.72 -0.05 -0.79
N LEU A 6 5.47 -0.93 -1.78
CA LEU A 6 5.03 -2.30 -1.57
C LEU A 6 5.93 -3.10 -0.61
N GLU A 7 7.26 -3.01 -0.79
CA GLU A 7 8.22 -3.71 0.05
C GLU A 7 8.31 -3.12 1.45
N ASP A 8 8.27 -1.78 1.57
CA ASP A 8 8.26 -1.10 2.87
C ASP A 8 6.98 -1.44 3.66
N ILE A 9 5.82 -1.39 3.01
CA ILE A 9 4.54 -1.76 3.62
C ILE A 9 4.55 -3.24 4.04
N ALA A 10 5.07 -4.15 3.21
CA ALA A 10 5.22 -5.56 3.60
C ALA A 10 6.10 -5.71 4.83
N ARG A 11 7.27 -5.07 4.84
CA ARG A 11 8.20 -5.12 5.98
C ARG A 11 7.56 -4.56 7.25
N GLN A 12 6.84 -3.45 7.15
CA GLN A 12 6.20 -2.78 8.27
C GLN A 12 4.96 -3.54 8.77
N ALA A 13 4.24 -4.23 7.88
CA ALA A 13 3.15 -5.14 8.22
C ALA A 13 3.61 -6.51 8.75
N GLY A 14 4.93 -6.76 8.82
CA GLY A 14 5.50 -8.04 9.24
C GLY A 14 5.30 -9.17 8.23
N CYS A 15 5.05 -8.84 6.97
CA CYS A 15 4.95 -9.79 5.87
C CYS A 15 6.35 -10.18 5.39
N LEU A 16 6.61 -11.48 5.30
CA LEU A 16 7.86 -12.01 4.73
C LEU A 16 7.87 -11.90 3.21
N TYR A 17 6.70 -11.99 2.57
CA TYR A 17 6.54 -11.89 1.13
C TYR A 17 5.46 -10.87 0.75
N LEU A 18 5.60 -10.25 -0.42
CA LEU A 18 4.56 -9.37 -0.99
C LEU A 18 3.22 -10.12 -1.15
N SER A 19 3.26 -11.41 -1.45
CA SER A 19 2.08 -12.28 -1.56
C SER A 19 1.24 -12.28 -0.27
N ASP A 20 1.88 -12.16 0.89
CA ASP A 20 1.20 -12.19 2.20
C ASP A 20 0.36 -10.93 2.43
N LEU A 21 0.68 -9.82 1.76
CA LEU A 21 -0.11 -8.59 1.80
C LEU A 21 -1.56 -8.81 1.33
N ARG A 22 -1.79 -9.79 0.45
CA ARG A 22 -3.11 -10.15 -0.06
C ARG A 22 -3.93 -10.98 0.93
N LEU A 23 -3.29 -11.51 1.98
CA LEU A 23 -3.97 -12.31 2.99
C LEU A 23 -4.79 -11.42 3.90
N LYS A 24 -6.04 -11.83 4.15
CA LYS A 24 -6.94 -11.13 5.08
C LYS A 24 -6.37 -11.02 6.49
N ALA A 25 -5.49 -11.95 6.89
CA ALA A 25 -4.82 -11.93 8.19
C ALA A 25 -3.89 -10.70 8.36
N HIS A 26 -3.28 -10.23 7.26
CA HIS A 26 -2.35 -9.09 7.29
C HIS A 26 -3.03 -7.76 6.97
N ARG A 27 -4.30 -7.74 6.51
CA ARG A 27 -5.02 -6.49 6.17
C ARG A 27 -4.95 -5.43 7.26
N THR A 28 -5.13 -5.79 8.52
CA THR A 28 -5.04 -4.85 9.65
C THR A 28 -3.63 -4.27 9.80
N ALA A 29 -2.60 -5.10 9.66
CA ALA A 29 -1.20 -4.67 9.74
C ALA A 29 -0.80 -3.80 8.54
N VAL A 30 -1.25 -4.17 7.34
CA VAL A 30 -1.07 -3.38 6.11
C VAL A 30 -1.76 -2.03 6.23
N ARG A 31 -2.99 -1.99 6.74
CA ARG A 31 -3.72 -0.74 6.98
C ARG A 31 -2.94 0.18 7.92
N GLN A 32 -2.43 -0.35 9.04
CA GLN A 32 -1.59 0.44 9.96
C GLN A 32 -0.28 0.92 9.32
N ALA A 33 0.38 0.07 8.53
CA ALA A 33 1.59 0.46 7.81
C ALA A 33 1.29 1.60 6.82
N VAL A 34 0.21 1.49 6.05
CA VAL A 34 -0.25 2.53 5.11
C VAL A 34 -0.59 3.83 5.85
N GLU A 35 -1.27 3.74 6.99
CA GLU A 35 -1.62 4.89 7.82
C GLU A 35 -0.39 5.64 8.35
N GLN A 36 0.62 4.89 8.80
CA GLN A 36 1.90 5.45 9.27
C GLN A 36 2.80 5.95 8.14
N CYS A 37 2.59 5.46 6.91
CA CYS A 37 3.37 5.84 5.76
C CYS A 37 2.97 7.24 5.27
N GLU A 38 3.95 8.10 5.06
CA GLU A 38 3.71 9.48 4.64
C GLU A 38 3.56 9.54 3.11
N PRO A 39 2.43 10.06 2.58
CA PRO A 39 2.17 10.07 1.14
C PRO A 39 3.23 10.81 0.32
N ALA A 40 3.90 11.81 0.92
CA ALA A 40 4.97 12.57 0.30
C ALA A 40 6.30 11.81 0.15
N GLN A 41 6.49 10.69 0.87
CA GLN A 41 7.74 9.91 0.78
C GLN A 41 7.82 9.03 -0.48
N TYR A 42 6.68 8.75 -1.11
CA TYR A 42 6.58 7.86 -2.25
C TYR A 42 5.80 8.53 -3.38
N PRO A 43 6.22 8.34 -4.65
CA PRO A 43 5.51 8.90 -5.78
C PRO A 43 4.15 8.22 -5.96
N LEU A 44 3.17 8.99 -6.46
CA LEU A 44 1.80 8.55 -6.69
C LEU A 44 1.67 7.23 -7.46
N ARG A 45 2.56 6.99 -8.44
CA ARG A 45 2.61 5.74 -9.20
C ARG A 45 2.72 4.51 -8.31
N GLN A 46 3.52 4.58 -7.23
CA GLN A 46 3.71 3.45 -6.33
C GLN A 46 2.49 3.20 -5.45
N TRP A 47 1.77 4.26 -5.09
CA TRP A 47 0.48 4.14 -4.40
C TRP A 47 -0.57 3.48 -5.31
N ALA A 48 -0.59 3.84 -6.59
CA ALA A 48 -1.45 3.22 -7.59
C ALA A 48 -1.10 1.73 -7.80
N ASP A 49 0.19 1.39 -7.92
CA ASP A 49 0.66 0.00 -7.98
C ASP A 49 0.26 -0.80 -6.73
N LEU A 50 0.41 -0.22 -5.53
CA LEU A 50 0.00 -0.86 -4.27
C LEU A 50 -1.50 -1.15 -4.26
N ALA A 51 -2.33 -0.20 -4.70
CA ALA A 51 -3.78 -0.39 -4.82
C ALA A 51 -4.13 -1.46 -5.84
N ALA A 52 -3.51 -1.45 -7.03
CA ALA A 52 -3.68 -2.47 -8.04
C ALA A 52 -3.28 -3.86 -7.52
N TYR A 53 -2.21 -3.95 -6.74
CA TYR A 53 -1.72 -5.21 -6.19
C TYR A 53 -2.63 -5.77 -5.07
N LEU A 54 -3.09 -4.90 -4.15
CA LEU A 54 -3.92 -5.29 -3.01
C LEU A 54 -5.37 -5.52 -3.37
N LEU A 55 -5.94 -4.63 -4.19
CA LEU A 55 -7.36 -4.60 -4.54
C LEU A 55 -7.63 -5.31 -5.86
N GLY A 56 -6.61 -5.49 -6.72
CA GLY A 56 -6.79 -6.01 -8.07
C GLY A 56 -7.35 -4.99 -9.05
N GLU A 57 -7.40 -3.70 -8.67
CA GLU A 57 -7.97 -2.62 -9.48
C GLU A 57 -6.88 -1.61 -9.86
N GLU A 58 -6.57 -1.51 -11.15
CA GLU A 58 -5.72 -0.44 -11.68
C GLU A 58 -6.51 0.87 -11.68
N ARG A 59 -6.30 1.67 -10.63
CA ARG A 59 -6.90 2.99 -10.48
C ARG A 59 -5.84 4.07 -10.54
N SER A 60 -6.13 5.09 -11.34
CA SER A 60 -5.36 6.33 -11.31
C SER A 60 -5.92 7.24 -10.23
N PHE A 61 -5.05 7.72 -9.35
CA PHE A 61 -5.39 8.68 -8.32
C PHE A 61 -4.94 10.08 -8.77
N ALA A 62 -5.58 11.12 -8.24
CA ALA A 62 -5.13 12.50 -8.48
C ALA A 62 -3.88 12.83 -7.64
N ASP A 63 -3.88 12.40 -6.38
CA ASP A 63 -2.86 12.72 -5.38
C ASP A 63 -2.58 11.53 -4.45
N CYS A 64 -1.43 11.54 -3.78
CA CYS A 64 -1.01 10.45 -2.89
C CYS A 64 -1.96 10.28 -1.70
N ASP A 65 -2.53 11.38 -1.18
CA ASP A 65 -3.55 11.34 -0.13
C ASP A 65 -4.80 10.57 -0.56
N GLN A 66 -5.30 10.84 -1.78
CA GLN A 66 -6.48 10.16 -2.30
C GLN A 66 -6.24 8.65 -2.49
N ALA A 67 -5.02 8.28 -2.93
CA ALA A 67 -4.63 6.88 -3.04
C ALA A 67 -4.56 6.19 -1.66
N LYS A 68 -3.99 6.88 -0.66
CA LYS A 68 -3.89 6.41 0.71
C LYS A 68 -5.27 6.22 1.35
N GLU A 69 -6.16 7.21 1.24
CA GLU A 69 -7.53 7.09 1.75
C GLU A 69 -8.28 5.92 1.11
N HIS A 70 -8.12 5.73 -0.20
CA HIS A 70 -8.75 4.62 -0.90
C HIS A 70 -8.24 3.25 -0.42
N LEU A 71 -6.92 3.11 -0.24
CA LEU A 71 -6.32 1.91 0.34
C LEU A 71 -6.84 1.63 1.74
N LEU A 72 -6.90 2.64 2.61
CA LEU A 72 -7.40 2.51 3.98
C LEU A 72 -8.88 2.12 4.02
N ALA A 73 -9.68 2.62 3.09
CA ALA A 73 -11.10 2.29 2.98
C ALA A 73 -11.34 0.85 2.48
N ALA A 74 -10.44 0.29 1.67
CA ALA A 74 -10.61 -1.00 1.01
C ALA A 74 -9.91 -2.19 1.71
N LEU A 75 -8.86 -1.92 2.50
CA LEU A 75 -8.19 -2.87 3.40
C LEU A 75 -9.07 -3.22 4.58
#